data_AF-A0A812VGG1-F1
#
_entry.id   AF-A0A812VGG1-F1
#
_cell.length_a   1.000
_cell.length_b   1.000
_cell.length_c   1.000
_cell.angle_alpha   90.00
_cell.angle_beta   90.00
_cell.angle_gamma   90.00
#
_symmetry.space_group_name_H-M   'P 1'
#
loop_
_entity.id
_entity.type
_entity.pdbx_description
1 polymer ?
#
loop_
_entity_poly.entity_id
_entity_poly.type
_entity_poly.pdbx_seq_one_letter_code
_entity_poly.pdbx_strand_id
1 'polypeptide(L)'
;IVIPAGSSGVVLGPARDSQFQRLLVRFALNGHEHEEIACDPVDIETNIPGNFRRGNAIVATRDLRVGGQVVVREGVLGTVVGPSTSDSQHRVTVSFSHREDGSRNRLNCVINEIKLYLAGGLEVGARVQAVRPISYDGLAPVPTGSVGTVVGPAIDEPLARIVVRWDSASPTGTPPEREAHSDDVRLMIAGGFRRGETVLAAKDLRVKGVVVVKQNVLGTVVGQSSTDPAGRVTVAFARREDGRSNNLNVVPAEIQHMPCTGGLVPGDRVAALRQLLVVPKGSQGVVVGPSCSQSSRVAVRFSSLESSGDKEGGEDVVLHVEPEDLKVLSAVAEDVDDALQPDKEDDTEDSGPALAGGYYRGDAVAATRDLRVGGKIVVRANILGTVVGEIRRVESTSAEQGEICAICLAELDADAEEDTGVVVPQPSDTHDVEHNSYGTFYEAWLSPQDDLLLYVFKGTYTFNGCQEKRF
;
A
#
# COMPACT_ATOMS: atom_id res chain seq x y z
N ILE A 1 -40.35 32.10 -18.90
CA ILE A 1 -40.72 30.67 -18.90
C ILE A 1 -39.89 29.98 -17.85
N VAL A 2 -40.50 29.16 -16.99
CA VAL A 2 -39.76 28.32 -16.04
C VAL A 2 -39.70 26.92 -16.63
N ILE A 3 -38.50 26.47 -16.99
CA ILE A 3 -38.30 25.10 -17.47
C ILE A 3 -38.06 24.22 -16.24
N PRO A 4 -38.86 23.17 -16.01
CA PRO A 4 -38.61 22.23 -14.92
C PRO A 4 -37.22 21.59 -15.06
N ALA A 5 -36.50 21.44 -13.96
CA ALA A 5 -35.23 20.69 -13.95
C ALA A 5 -35.44 19.27 -14.47
N GLY A 6 -34.51 18.79 -15.31
CA GLY A 6 -34.62 17.50 -15.99
C GLY A 6 -35.44 17.49 -17.28
N SER A 7 -35.97 18.64 -17.72
CA SER A 7 -36.62 18.75 -19.03
C SER A 7 -35.62 18.48 -20.16
N SER A 8 -36.03 17.66 -21.14
CA SER A 8 -35.20 17.35 -22.31
C SER A 8 -35.46 18.35 -23.44
N GLY A 9 -34.38 18.76 -24.12
CA GLY A 9 -34.44 19.69 -25.24
C GLY A 9 -33.40 19.39 -26.31
N VAL A 10 -33.59 19.97 -27.50
CA VAL A 10 -32.68 19.86 -28.64
C VAL A 10 -31.95 21.19 -28.82
N VAL A 11 -30.62 21.15 -28.80
CA VAL A 11 -29.79 22.33 -29.09
C VAL A 11 -29.91 22.67 -30.58
N LEU A 12 -30.40 23.85 -30.91
CA LEU A 12 -30.58 24.33 -32.28
C LEU A 12 -29.33 25.06 -32.82
N GLY A 13 -28.50 25.60 -31.93
CA GLY A 13 -27.29 26.35 -32.28
C GLY A 13 -26.99 27.46 -31.28
N PRO A 14 -26.04 28.36 -31.59
CA PRO A 14 -25.80 29.56 -30.78
C PRO A 14 -27.02 30.49 -30.82
N ALA A 15 -27.34 31.11 -29.68
CA ALA A 15 -28.36 32.16 -29.62
C ALA A 15 -27.89 33.40 -30.41
N ARG A 16 -28.76 33.95 -31.26
CA ARG A 16 -28.38 35.02 -32.22
C ARG A 16 -28.17 36.39 -31.57
N ASP A 17 -28.67 36.57 -30.36
CA ASP A 17 -28.82 37.85 -29.66
C ASP A 17 -27.92 37.98 -28.43
N SER A 18 -27.14 36.95 -28.08
CA SER A 18 -26.34 36.97 -26.87
C SER A 18 -24.86 37.30 -27.15
N GLN A 19 -24.35 38.32 -26.46
CA GLN A 19 -22.91 38.59 -26.37
C GLN A 19 -22.14 37.48 -25.61
N PHE A 20 -22.86 36.69 -24.82
CA PHE A 20 -22.36 35.52 -24.11
C PHE A 20 -22.65 34.26 -24.94
N GLN A 21 -21.80 33.23 -24.90
CA GLN A 21 -21.91 32.02 -25.73
C GLN A 21 -23.10 31.12 -25.32
N ARG A 22 -24.33 31.63 -25.38
CA ARG A 22 -25.55 30.88 -25.05
C ARG A 22 -25.96 29.99 -26.21
N LEU A 23 -26.60 28.87 -25.85
CA LEU A 23 -27.16 27.92 -26.79
C LEU A 23 -28.67 28.10 -26.85
N LEU A 24 -29.21 28.20 -28.05
CA LEU A 24 -30.65 28.15 -28.28
C LEU A 24 -31.10 26.70 -28.18
N VAL A 25 -31.92 26.39 -27.18
CA VAL A 25 -32.42 25.03 -26.92
C VAL A 25 -33.93 25.01 -27.08
N ARG A 26 -34.42 24.06 -27.87
CA ARG A 26 -35.86 23.80 -28.04
C ARG A 26 -36.29 22.69 -27.10
N PHE A 27 -37.09 23.02 -26.09
CA PHE A 27 -37.57 22.04 -25.13
C PHE A 27 -38.85 21.33 -25.63
N ALA A 28 -38.99 20.06 -25.27
CA ALA A 28 -40.23 19.31 -25.47
C ALA A 28 -41.04 19.36 -24.16
N LEU A 29 -41.88 20.38 -24.03
CA LEU A 29 -42.81 20.49 -22.90
C LEU A 29 -44.06 19.66 -23.20
N ASN A 30 -44.58 18.97 -22.20
CA ASN A 30 -45.72 18.05 -22.32
C ASN A 30 -47.00 18.80 -22.78
N GLY A 31 -47.19 18.95 -24.10
CA GLY A 31 -48.44 19.46 -24.68
C GLY A 31 -48.32 20.65 -25.65
N HIS A 32 -47.61 20.44 -26.76
CA HIS A 32 -47.77 21.12 -28.07
C HIS A 32 -47.09 22.46 -28.37
N GLU A 33 -46.40 23.12 -27.43
CA GLU A 33 -45.57 24.28 -27.79
C GLU A 33 -44.09 24.01 -27.51
N HIS A 34 -43.31 24.05 -28.60
CA HIS A 34 -41.86 24.04 -28.54
C HIS A 34 -41.38 25.45 -28.25
N GLU A 35 -40.87 25.69 -27.05
CA GLU A 35 -40.24 26.96 -26.73
C GLU A 35 -38.73 26.87 -26.97
N GLU A 36 -38.21 27.88 -27.68
CA GLU A 36 -36.79 28.06 -27.92
C GLU A 36 -36.25 29.04 -26.88
N ILE A 37 -35.34 28.57 -26.04
CA ILE A 37 -34.81 29.33 -24.91
C ILE A 37 -33.30 29.38 -25.04
N ALA A 38 -32.74 30.59 -24.90
CA ALA A 38 -31.29 30.76 -24.82
C ALA A 38 -30.82 30.34 -23.42
N CYS A 39 -30.12 29.22 -23.36
CA CYS A 39 -29.57 28.65 -22.13
C CYS A 39 -28.06 28.88 -22.09
N ASP A 40 -27.52 29.12 -20.89
CA ASP A 40 -26.07 29.06 -20.71
C ASP A 40 -25.61 27.59 -20.86
N PRO A 41 -24.49 27.29 -21.57
CA PRO A 41 -24.07 25.92 -21.82
C PRO A 41 -23.82 25.08 -20.55
N VAL A 42 -23.58 25.75 -19.42
CA VAL A 42 -23.37 25.14 -18.11
C VAL A 42 -24.67 24.54 -17.56
N ASP A 43 -25.83 25.06 -17.97
CA ASP A 43 -27.15 24.62 -17.50
C ASP A 43 -27.72 23.45 -18.32
N ILE A 44 -27.03 23.05 -19.40
CA ILE A 44 -27.49 21.96 -20.29
C ILE A 44 -26.69 20.70 -19.97
N GLU A 45 -27.30 19.80 -19.20
CA GLU A 45 -26.78 18.44 -19.08
C GLU A 45 -27.06 17.65 -20.36
N THR A 46 -26.03 17.47 -21.18
CA THR A 46 -26.09 16.50 -22.28
C THR A 46 -26.16 15.10 -21.70
N ASN A 47 -27.15 14.31 -22.11
CA ASN A 47 -27.24 12.90 -21.73
C ASN A 47 -26.07 12.14 -22.37
N ILE A 48 -25.12 11.69 -21.56
CA ILE A 48 -24.00 10.86 -21.98
C ILE A 48 -24.33 9.42 -21.56
N PRO A 49 -24.32 8.48 -22.51
CA PRO A 49 -24.81 7.13 -22.23
C PRO A 49 -23.91 6.44 -21.21
N GLY A 50 -24.49 5.62 -20.32
CA GLY A 50 -23.75 4.92 -19.25
C GLY A 50 -23.62 5.71 -17.95
N ASN A 51 -24.48 6.72 -17.72
CA ASN A 51 -24.48 7.60 -16.54
C ASN A 51 -23.18 8.39 -16.35
N PHE A 52 -22.39 8.54 -17.40
CA PHE A 52 -21.23 9.41 -17.36
C PHE A 52 -21.66 10.87 -17.41
N ARG A 53 -20.82 11.75 -16.88
CA ARG A 53 -20.91 13.20 -17.01
C ARG A 53 -19.64 13.73 -17.65
N ARG A 54 -19.75 14.85 -18.35
CA ARG A 54 -18.59 15.56 -18.87
C ARG A 54 -17.66 15.91 -17.71
N GLY A 55 -16.36 15.69 -17.89
CA GLY A 55 -15.35 15.89 -16.86
C GLY A 55 -15.13 14.67 -15.97
N ASN A 56 -15.97 13.63 -16.00
CA ASN A 56 -15.72 12.42 -15.22
C ASN A 56 -14.36 11.80 -15.57
N ALA A 57 -13.59 11.48 -14.54
CA ALA A 57 -12.44 10.60 -14.66
C ALA A 57 -12.91 9.18 -14.92
N ILE A 58 -12.33 8.55 -15.93
CA ILE A 58 -12.60 7.16 -16.31
C ILE A 58 -11.30 6.41 -16.47
N VAL A 59 -11.38 5.09 -16.50
CA VAL A 59 -10.28 4.21 -16.83
C VAL A 59 -10.69 3.20 -17.90
N ALA A 60 -9.80 2.89 -18.83
CA ALA A 60 -10.02 1.83 -19.80
C ALA A 60 -10.08 0.46 -19.10
N THR A 61 -11.13 -0.33 -19.36
CA THR A 61 -11.34 -1.66 -18.75
C THR A 61 -10.68 -2.79 -19.53
N ARG A 62 -10.11 -2.48 -20.70
CA ARG A 62 -9.39 -3.39 -21.60
C ARG A 62 -8.56 -2.59 -22.58
N ASP A 63 -7.66 -3.26 -23.30
CA ASP A 63 -6.94 -2.66 -24.43
C ASP A 63 -7.93 -2.18 -25.51
N LEU A 64 -7.92 -0.87 -25.79
CA LEU A 64 -8.74 -0.25 -26.82
C LEU A 64 -7.98 -0.23 -28.13
N ARG A 65 -8.65 -0.66 -29.22
CA ARG A 65 -8.02 -0.83 -30.52
C ARG A 65 -8.69 0.01 -31.61
N VAL A 66 -7.87 0.56 -32.51
CA VAL A 66 -8.32 1.25 -33.73
C VAL A 66 -7.57 0.65 -34.91
N GLY A 67 -8.28 0.15 -35.92
CA GLY A 67 -7.66 -0.53 -37.06
C GLY A 67 -6.84 -1.77 -36.66
N GLY A 68 -7.21 -2.45 -35.57
CA GLY A 68 -6.52 -3.64 -35.04
C GLY A 68 -5.32 -3.35 -34.13
N GLN A 69 -4.80 -2.12 -34.12
CA GLN A 69 -3.70 -1.70 -33.25
C GLN A 69 -4.21 -1.22 -31.89
N VAL A 70 -3.50 -1.55 -30.81
CA VAL A 70 -3.81 -1.05 -29.46
C VAL A 70 -3.41 0.40 -29.38
N VAL A 71 -4.37 1.29 -29.10
CA VAL A 71 -4.14 2.74 -28.98
C VAL A 71 -4.20 3.23 -27.54
N VAL A 72 -4.88 2.51 -26.65
CA VAL A 72 -4.98 2.78 -25.21
C VAL A 72 -4.90 1.45 -24.48
N ARG A 73 -4.01 1.33 -23.51
CA ARG A 73 -3.88 0.13 -22.67
C ARG A 73 -4.97 0.08 -21.61
N GLU A 74 -5.33 -1.13 -21.20
CA GLU A 74 -6.10 -1.32 -19.97
C GLU A 74 -5.47 -0.56 -18.80
N GLY A 75 -6.30 0.08 -17.97
CA GLY A 75 -5.84 0.84 -16.81
C GLY A 75 -5.45 2.29 -17.10
N VAL A 76 -5.37 2.73 -18.37
CA VAL A 76 -5.07 4.13 -18.69
C VAL A 76 -6.26 5.03 -18.34
N LEU A 77 -5.96 6.12 -17.64
CA LEU A 77 -6.93 7.13 -17.23
C LEU A 77 -7.36 8.01 -18.41
N GLY A 78 -8.60 8.47 -18.37
CA GLY A 78 -9.13 9.45 -19.30
C GLY A 78 -10.20 10.33 -18.68
N THR A 79 -10.63 11.32 -19.44
CA THR A 79 -11.68 12.26 -19.05
C THR A 79 -12.80 12.22 -20.08
N VAL A 80 -14.04 12.06 -19.61
CA VAL A 80 -15.22 12.11 -20.47
C VAL A 80 -15.38 13.53 -21.01
N VAL A 81 -15.41 13.66 -22.33
CA VAL A 81 -15.58 14.94 -23.01
C VAL A 81 -17.05 15.22 -23.31
N GLY A 82 -17.82 14.17 -23.61
CA GLY A 82 -19.21 14.31 -24.03
C GLY A 82 -19.71 13.05 -24.75
N PRO A 83 -20.94 13.08 -25.29
CA PRO A 83 -21.44 11.98 -26.12
C PRO A 83 -20.60 11.85 -27.41
N SER A 84 -20.58 10.67 -28.01
CA SER A 84 -19.94 10.48 -29.32
C SER A 84 -20.72 11.21 -30.42
N THR A 85 -20.02 11.88 -31.34
CA THR A 85 -20.63 12.52 -32.51
C THR A 85 -21.10 11.52 -33.55
N SER A 86 -20.53 10.31 -33.59
CA SER A 86 -20.91 9.24 -34.52
C SER A 86 -22.02 8.32 -33.98
N ASP A 87 -22.12 8.18 -32.66
CA ASP A 87 -23.07 7.28 -31.99
C ASP A 87 -23.30 7.72 -30.53
N SER A 88 -24.15 8.74 -30.35
CA SER A 88 -24.42 9.33 -29.04
C SER A 88 -25.20 8.43 -28.08
N GLN A 89 -25.79 7.33 -28.57
CA GLN A 89 -26.60 6.41 -27.76
C GLN A 89 -25.76 5.31 -27.11
N HIS A 90 -24.65 4.90 -27.75
CA HIS A 90 -23.85 3.78 -27.26
C HIS A 90 -22.37 4.11 -27.04
N ARG A 91 -21.91 5.29 -27.46
CA ARG A 91 -20.51 5.70 -27.34
C ARG A 91 -20.32 7.03 -26.65
N VAL A 92 -19.19 7.11 -25.95
CA VAL A 92 -18.74 8.29 -25.21
C VAL A 92 -17.43 8.76 -25.80
N THR A 93 -17.30 10.07 -26.01
CA THR A 93 -16.04 10.68 -26.43
C THR A 93 -15.17 10.87 -25.19
N VAL A 94 -13.98 10.26 -25.18
CA VAL A 94 -13.02 10.32 -24.07
C VAL A 94 -11.69 10.91 -24.53
N SER A 95 -11.06 11.71 -23.66
CA SER A 95 -9.67 12.15 -23.80
C SER A 95 -8.79 11.36 -22.84
N PHE A 96 -7.99 10.42 -23.33
CA PHE A 96 -7.07 9.63 -22.49
C PHE A 96 -5.79 10.40 -22.20
N SER A 97 -5.22 10.21 -21.00
CA SER A 97 -3.96 10.84 -20.58
C SER A 97 -2.75 10.30 -21.34
N HIS A 98 -2.82 9.05 -21.81
CA HIS A 98 -1.77 8.40 -22.57
C HIS A 98 -2.37 7.61 -23.75
N ARG A 99 -1.70 7.66 -24.90
CA ARG A 99 -2.04 6.88 -26.09
C ARG A 99 -0.79 6.34 -26.76
N GLU A 100 -0.84 5.07 -27.15
CA GLU A 100 0.26 4.34 -27.80
C GLU A 100 0.52 4.85 -29.23
N ASP A 101 -0.51 5.42 -29.88
CA ASP A 101 -0.40 5.99 -31.22
C ASP A 101 0.16 7.44 -31.23
N GLY A 102 0.52 7.98 -30.06
CA GLY A 102 1.01 9.36 -29.90
C GLY A 102 -0.02 10.44 -30.24
N SER A 103 -1.25 10.06 -30.57
CA SER A 103 -2.30 11.02 -30.94
C SER A 103 -2.80 11.75 -29.71
N ARG A 104 -3.15 13.03 -29.87
CA ARG A 104 -3.90 13.82 -28.87
C ARG A 104 -5.41 13.85 -29.18
N ASN A 105 -5.83 13.10 -30.18
CA ASN A 105 -7.24 13.05 -30.56
C ASN A 105 -8.05 12.36 -29.46
N ARG A 106 -9.34 12.68 -29.43
CA ARG A 106 -10.33 12.02 -28.57
C ARG A 106 -10.70 10.65 -29.16
N LEU A 107 -11.09 9.71 -28.32
CA LEU A 107 -11.49 8.37 -28.71
C LEU A 107 -12.96 8.13 -28.37
N ASN A 108 -13.73 7.61 -29.34
CA ASN A 108 -15.12 7.22 -29.14
C ASN A 108 -15.18 5.80 -28.58
N CYS A 109 -15.40 5.67 -27.28
CA CYS A 109 -15.39 4.39 -26.56
C CYS A 109 -16.81 3.85 -26.42
N VAL A 110 -16.98 2.53 -26.51
CA VAL A 110 -18.22 1.87 -26.09
C VAL A 110 -18.31 1.93 -24.56
N ILE A 111 -19.50 2.06 -23.99
CA ILE A 111 -19.70 2.18 -22.53
C ILE A 111 -18.99 1.06 -21.75
N ASN A 112 -19.03 -0.17 -22.25
CA ASN A 112 -18.41 -1.34 -21.58
C ASN A 112 -16.87 -1.39 -21.70
N GLU A 113 -16.26 -0.48 -22.45
CA GLU A 113 -14.80 -0.36 -22.62
C GLU A 113 -14.14 0.55 -21.59
N ILE A 114 -14.96 1.27 -20.81
CA ILE A 114 -14.53 2.25 -19.84
C ILE A 114 -15.33 2.06 -18.55
N LYS A 115 -14.76 2.49 -17.42
CA LYS A 115 -15.48 2.59 -16.15
C LYS A 115 -15.13 3.88 -15.45
N LEU A 116 -16.03 4.38 -14.60
CA LEU A 116 -15.71 5.52 -13.73
C LEU A 116 -14.49 5.18 -12.89
N TYR A 117 -13.51 6.09 -12.89
CA TYR A 117 -12.39 6.02 -11.96
C TYR A 117 -12.80 6.77 -10.70
N LEU A 118 -12.76 6.08 -9.57
CA LEU A 118 -12.95 6.69 -8.25
C LEU A 118 -11.62 6.68 -7.51
N ALA A 119 -11.37 7.76 -6.76
CA ALA A 119 -10.20 7.87 -5.89
C ALA A 119 -10.06 6.63 -4.98
N GLY A 120 -8.82 6.22 -4.72
CA GLY A 120 -8.52 4.99 -3.97
C GLY A 120 -8.83 3.68 -4.70
N GLY A 121 -9.18 3.73 -6.00
CA GLY A 121 -9.53 2.53 -6.77
C GLY A 121 -10.84 1.87 -6.32
N LEU A 122 -11.73 2.66 -5.73
CA LEU A 122 -13.05 2.24 -5.28
C LEU A 122 -14.03 2.13 -6.46
N GLU A 123 -15.17 1.49 -6.24
CA GLU A 123 -16.21 1.31 -7.26
C GLU A 123 -17.57 1.82 -6.74
N VAL A 124 -18.43 2.28 -7.65
CA VAL A 124 -19.80 2.69 -7.28
C VAL A 124 -20.55 1.48 -6.71
N GLY A 125 -21.25 1.69 -5.60
CA GLY A 125 -21.91 0.65 -4.83
C GLY A 125 -21.00 -0.01 -3.79
N ALA A 126 -19.71 0.33 -3.75
CA ALA A 126 -18.79 -0.26 -2.79
C ALA A 126 -19.16 0.13 -1.35
N ARG A 127 -19.12 -0.84 -0.44
CA ARG A 127 -19.27 -0.59 1.00
C ARG A 127 -17.96 -0.05 1.55
N VAL A 128 -18.02 1.06 2.28
CA VAL A 128 -16.84 1.70 2.87
C VAL A 128 -17.09 2.06 4.33
N GLN A 129 -16.02 2.20 5.09
CA GLN A 129 -16.07 2.65 6.47
C GLN A 129 -15.12 3.82 6.69
N ALA A 130 -15.58 4.86 7.39
CA ALA A 130 -14.75 5.99 7.77
C ALA A 130 -13.62 5.53 8.71
N VAL A 131 -12.36 5.81 8.36
CA VAL A 131 -11.20 5.47 9.21
C VAL A 131 -10.85 6.56 10.21
N ARG A 132 -11.33 7.79 9.96
CA ARG A 132 -11.21 8.95 10.84
C ARG A 132 -12.48 9.80 10.77
N PRO A 133 -12.70 10.74 11.71
CA PRO A 133 -13.87 11.62 11.63
C PRO A 133 -13.79 12.49 10.38
N ILE A 134 -14.88 12.56 9.62
CA ILE A 134 -14.94 13.35 8.37
C ILE A 134 -15.82 14.59 8.62
N SER A 135 -15.18 15.75 8.64
CA SER A 135 -15.83 17.04 8.89
C SER A 135 -16.31 17.69 7.60
N TYR A 136 -17.41 18.43 7.70
CA TYR A 136 -18.02 19.17 6.61
C TYR A 136 -18.47 20.53 7.13
N ASP A 137 -18.32 21.58 6.33
CA ASP A 137 -18.70 22.92 6.74
C ASP A 137 -20.20 22.98 7.08
N GLY A 138 -20.49 23.36 8.33
CA GLY A 138 -21.86 23.53 8.83
C GLY A 138 -22.65 22.24 9.10
N LEU A 139 -22.04 21.06 9.00
CA LEU A 139 -22.71 19.78 9.28
C LEU A 139 -21.98 18.98 10.37
N ALA A 140 -22.73 18.18 11.14
CA ALA A 140 -22.15 17.27 12.12
C ALA A 140 -21.17 16.30 11.44
N PRO A 141 -19.97 16.06 12.01
CA PRO A 141 -18.97 15.19 11.38
C PRO A 141 -19.46 13.74 11.28
N VAL A 142 -19.00 13.02 10.28
CA VAL A 142 -19.20 11.57 10.17
C VAL A 142 -18.24 10.89 11.13
N PRO A 143 -18.70 10.17 12.18
CA PRO A 143 -17.82 9.53 13.14
C PRO A 143 -16.94 8.45 12.52
N THR A 144 -15.75 8.23 13.08
CA THR A 144 -14.93 7.05 12.78
C THR A 144 -15.74 5.77 12.94
N GLY A 145 -15.55 4.83 12.01
CA GLY A 145 -16.27 3.56 12.02
C GLY A 145 -17.66 3.61 11.36
N SER A 146 -18.16 4.80 11.00
CA SER A 146 -19.40 4.92 10.23
C SER A 146 -19.28 4.20 8.90
N VAL A 147 -20.33 3.49 8.50
CA VAL A 147 -20.36 2.73 7.25
C VAL A 147 -21.22 3.46 6.23
N GLY A 148 -20.83 3.37 4.96
CA GLY A 148 -21.56 3.96 3.86
C GLY A 148 -21.38 3.20 2.55
N THR A 149 -22.02 3.72 1.51
CA THR A 149 -21.97 3.18 0.15
C THR A 149 -21.47 4.25 -0.81
N VAL A 150 -20.46 3.93 -1.60
CA VAL A 150 -19.91 4.86 -2.61
C VAL A 150 -20.95 5.10 -3.71
N VAL A 151 -21.29 6.35 -3.97
CA VAL A 151 -22.30 6.74 -4.97
C VAL A 151 -21.63 7.14 -6.29
N GLY A 152 -20.44 7.73 -6.24
CA GLY A 152 -19.77 8.25 -7.42
C GLY A 152 -18.54 9.07 -7.10
N PRO A 153 -17.93 9.68 -8.12
CA PRO A 153 -16.83 10.64 -7.92
C PRO A 153 -17.38 11.92 -7.30
N ALA A 154 -16.55 12.60 -6.49
CA ALA A 154 -16.84 13.96 -6.06
C ALA A 154 -16.92 14.92 -7.26
N ILE A 155 -17.66 16.01 -7.09
CA ILE A 155 -17.68 17.08 -8.10
C ILE A 155 -16.34 17.83 -8.03
N ASP A 156 -15.92 18.12 -6.80
CA ASP A 156 -14.66 18.77 -6.51
C ASP A 156 -13.57 17.71 -6.31
N GLU A 157 -12.46 17.84 -7.04
CA GLU A 157 -11.32 16.92 -6.96
C GLU A 157 -11.67 15.41 -7.16
N PRO A 158 -12.26 15.01 -8.31
CA PRO A 158 -12.74 13.64 -8.55
C PRO A 158 -11.64 12.55 -8.50
N LEU A 159 -10.36 12.96 -8.50
CA LEU A 159 -9.21 12.05 -8.38
C LEU A 159 -8.79 11.79 -6.93
N ALA A 160 -9.22 12.62 -5.98
CA ALA A 160 -8.90 12.52 -4.56
C ALA A 160 -10.13 12.22 -3.69
N ARG A 161 -11.32 12.64 -4.15
CA ARG A 161 -12.56 12.58 -3.38
C ARG A 161 -13.64 11.75 -4.07
N ILE A 162 -14.51 11.17 -3.24
CA ILE A 162 -15.65 10.36 -3.65
C ILE A 162 -16.91 10.81 -2.91
N VAL A 163 -18.08 10.59 -3.49
CA VAL A 163 -19.35 10.78 -2.80
C VAL A 163 -19.73 9.47 -2.12
N VAL A 164 -19.95 9.52 -0.80
CA VAL A 164 -20.39 8.39 0.02
C VAL A 164 -21.76 8.71 0.61
N ARG A 165 -22.70 7.78 0.45
CA ARG A 165 -23.98 7.77 1.15
C ARG A 165 -23.80 7.02 2.47
N TRP A 166 -23.78 7.75 3.58
CA TRP A 166 -23.54 7.18 4.92
C TRP A 166 -24.81 6.57 5.50
N ASP A 167 -24.72 5.37 6.09
CA ASP A 167 -25.87 4.65 6.63
C ASP A 167 -26.44 5.30 7.90
N SER A 168 -25.66 6.18 8.55
CA SER A 168 -26.08 6.89 9.75
C SER A 168 -27.40 7.62 9.48
N ALA A 169 -28.38 7.40 10.36
CA ALA A 169 -29.70 8.01 10.25
C ALA A 169 -29.57 9.54 10.22
N SER A 170 -29.89 10.13 9.07
CA SER A 170 -30.15 11.56 9.01
C SER A 170 -31.44 11.83 9.79
N PRO A 171 -31.53 12.94 10.54
CA PRO A 171 -32.80 13.35 11.15
C PRO A 171 -33.93 13.54 10.12
N THR A 172 -33.59 13.69 8.83
CA THR A 172 -34.54 13.81 7.72
C THR A 172 -34.96 12.48 7.09
N GLY A 173 -34.44 11.34 7.56
CA GLY A 173 -34.79 10.00 7.08
C GLY A 173 -34.08 9.55 5.80
N THR A 174 -33.52 10.46 5.01
CA THR A 174 -32.66 10.11 3.86
C THR A 174 -31.19 10.11 4.28
N PRO A 175 -30.46 8.99 4.13
CA PRO A 175 -29.05 8.93 4.49
C PRO A 175 -28.24 9.98 3.70
N PRO A 176 -27.39 10.77 4.36
CA PRO A 176 -26.75 11.91 3.72
C PRO A 176 -25.67 11.43 2.75
N GLU A 177 -25.68 11.99 1.53
CA GLU A 177 -24.58 11.87 0.58
C GLU A 177 -23.57 12.98 0.85
N ARG A 178 -22.30 12.61 1.04
CA ARG A 178 -21.25 13.55 1.36
C ARG A 178 -19.91 13.16 0.74
N GLU A 179 -19.10 14.15 0.41
CA GLU A 179 -17.79 13.93 -0.21
C GLU A 179 -16.70 13.58 0.81
N ALA A 180 -16.11 12.40 0.70
CA ALA A 180 -14.99 11.96 1.52
C ALA A 180 -13.70 11.91 0.69
N HIS A 181 -12.54 12.20 1.30
CA HIS A 181 -11.26 11.85 0.69
C HIS A 181 -11.13 10.32 0.64
N SER A 182 -10.49 9.77 -0.41
CA SER A 182 -10.33 8.32 -0.51
C SER A 182 -9.55 7.71 0.66
N ASP A 183 -8.64 8.48 1.26
CA ASP A 183 -7.81 8.04 2.38
C ASP A 183 -8.58 8.08 3.72
N ASP A 184 -9.73 8.77 3.76
CA ASP A 184 -10.60 8.84 4.94
C ASP A 184 -11.52 7.62 5.04
N VAL A 185 -11.52 6.75 4.03
CA VAL A 185 -12.40 5.60 3.95
C VAL A 185 -11.62 4.33 3.66
N ARG A 186 -12.10 3.21 4.21
CA ARG A 186 -11.59 1.88 3.89
C ARG A 186 -12.66 1.03 3.25
N LEU A 187 -12.29 0.25 2.24
CA LEU A 187 -13.18 -0.73 1.62
C LEU A 187 -13.57 -1.82 2.63
N MET A 188 -14.88 -2.04 2.80
CA MET A 188 -15.43 -3.04 3.71
C MET A 188 -15.79 -4.32 2.96
N ILE A 189 -14.92 -5.32 2.97
CA ILE A 189 -15.25 -6.61 2.33
C ILE A 189 -16.04 -7.47 3.33
N ALA A 190 -17.11 -8.13 2.84
CA ALA A 190 -17.95 -9.00 3.66
C ALA A 190 -17.10 -10.01 4.44
N GLY A 191 -17.39 -10.23 5.73
CA GLY A 191 -16.62 -11.15 6.57
C GLY A 191 -15.33 -10.56 7.17
N GLY A 192 -15.05 -9.28 6.97
CA GLY A 192 -13.88 -8.62 7.55
C GLY A 192 -12.56 -8.87 6.79
N PHE A 193 -12.64 -9.51 5.63
CA PHE A 193 -11.48 -9.75 4.77
C PHE A 193 -10.90 -8.44 4.21
N ARG A 194 -9.66 -8.48 3.75
CA ARG A 194 -8.97 -7.35 3.09
C ARG A 194 -8.61 -7.68 1.65
N ARG A 195 -8.61 -6.68 0.78
CA ARG A 195 -8.13 -6.86 -0.61
C ARG A 195 -6.66 -7.27 -0.58
N GLY A 196 -6.31 -8.29 -1.36
CA GLY A 196 -4.99 -8.91 -1.38
C GLY A 196 -4.76 -9.96 -0.29
N GLU A 197 -5.71 -10.15 0.64
CA GLU A 197 -5.58 -11.14 1.69
C GLU A 197 -5.57 -12.57 1.13
N THR A 198 -4.67 -13.40 1.66
CA THR A 198 -4.65 -14.82 1.29
C THR A 198 -5.59 -15.61 2.18
N VAL A 199 -6.46 -16.39 1.56
CA VAL A 199 -7.51 -17.19 2.19
C VAL A 199 -7.44 -18.64 1.73
N LEU A 200 -8.10 -19.51 2.47
CA LEU A 200 -8.31 -20.91 2.09
C LEU A 200 -9.80 -21.16 1.87
N ALA A 201 -10.13 -22.03 0.92
CA ALA A 201 -11.50 -22.55 0.81
C ALA A 201 -11.83 -23.39 2.06
N ALA A 202 -12.83 -22.99 2.83
CA ALA A 202 -13.20 -23.68 4.07
C ALA A 202 -13.86 -25.04 3.83
N LYS A 203 -14.43 -25.23 2.62
CA LYS A 203 -15.09 -26.46 2.14
C LYS A 203 -14.99 -26.56 0.62
N ASP A 204 -15.41 -27.69 0.06
CA ASP A 204 -15.57 -27.83 -1.39
C ASP A 204 -16.61 -26.83 -1.92
N LEU A 205 -16.17 -25.92 -2.78
CA LEU A 205 -17.02 -24.93 -3.40
C LEU A 205 -17.65 -25.51 -4.66
N ARG A 206 -18.98 -25.44 -4.76
CA ARG A 206 -19.74 -26.02 -5.87
C ARG A 206 -20.46 -24.94 -6.67
N VAL A 207 -20.41 -25.04 -7.99
CA VAL A 207 -21.21 -24.22 -8.91
C VAL A 207 -22.10 -25.16 -9.71
N LYS A 208 -23.43 -25.03 -9.53
CA LYS A 208 -24.42 -25.92 -10.16
C LYS A 208 -24.16 -27.41 -9.87
N GLY A 209 -23.79 -27.73 -8.63
CA GLY A 209 -23.56 -29.11 -8.16
C GLY A 209 -22.14 -29.66 -8.40
N VAL A 210 -21.36 -29.06 -9.29
CA VAL A 210 -20.00 -29.47 -9.63
C VAL A 210 -18.99 -28.78 -8.71
N VAL A 211 -18.06 -29.53 -8.12
CA VAL A 211 -16.96 -28.96 -7.31
C VAL A 211 -16.01 -28.20 -8.24
N VAL A 212 -15.88 -26.89 -8.01
CA VAL A 212 -15.01 -26.00 -8.79
C VAL A 212 -13.73 -25.64 -8.05
N VAL A 213 -13.74 -25.69 -6.71
CA VAL A 213 -12.58 -25.45 -5.84
C VAL A 213 -12.67 -26.44 -4.69
N LYS A 214 -11.59 -27.19 -4.46
CA LYS A 214 -11.51 -28.13 -3.33
C LYS A 214 -11.26 -27.39 -2.02
N GLN A 215 -11.65 -28.01 -0.90
CA GLN A 215 -11.28 -27.54 0.43
C GLN A 215 -9.76 -27.33 0.54
N ASN A 216 -9.35 -26.31 1.30
CA ASN A 216 -7.96 -25.92 1.55
C ASN A 216 -7.17 -25.48 0.30
N VAL A 217 -7.85 -25.20 -0.82
CA VAL A 217 -7.20 -24.51 -1.93
C VAL A 217 -7.00 -23.03 -1.57
N LEU A 218 -5.78 -22.55 -1.77
CA LEU A 218 -5.40 -21.15 -1.57
C LEU A 218 -6.14 -20.25 -2.55
N GLY A 219 -6.50 -19.06 -2.08
CA GLY A 219 -7.00 -17.98 -2.91
C GLY A 219 -6.57 -16.62 -2.38
N THR A 220 -6.72 -15.60 -3.22
CA THR A 220 -6.46 -14.20 -2.88
C THR A 220 -7.75 -13.41 -2.99
N VAL A 221 -8.10 -12.67 -1.95
CA VAL A 221 -9.27 -11.79 -1.94
C VAL A 221 -9.04 -10.65 -2.92
N VAL A 222 -9.86 -10.59 -3.96
CA VAL A 222 -9.78 -9.54 -5.00
C VAL A 222 -10.53 -8.29 -4.54
N GLY A 223 -11.63 -8.45 -3.82
CA GLY A 223 -12.47 -7.34 -3.37
C GLY A 223 -13.89 -7.77 -3.02
N GLN A 224 -14.81 -6.81 -3.05
CA GLN A 224 -16.25 -7.07 -2.92
C GLN A 224 -16.79 -7.78 -4.16
N SER A 225 -17.89 -8.52 -3.98
CA SER A 225 -18.65 -9.09 -5.10
C SER A 225 -19.43 -8.00 -5.83
N SER A 226 -19.31 -7.92 -7.15
CA SER A 226 -20.05 -6.95 -7.97
C SER A 226 -21.57 -7.15 -7.95
N THR A 227 -22.03 -8.36 -7.66
CA THR A 227 -23.47 -8.71 -7.60
C THR A 227 -24.06 -8.61 -6.20
N ASP A 228 -23.22 -8.71 -5.16
CA ASP A 228 -23.65 -8.67 -3.75
C ASP A 228 -22.47 -8.21 -2.87
N PRO A 229 -22.16 -6.90 -2.85
CA PRO A 229 -21.00 -6.37 -2.13
C PRO A 229 -21.07 -6.57 -0.61
N ALA A 230 -22.29 -6.69 -0.06
CA ALA A 230 -22.52 -6.80 1.38
C ALA A 230 -22.42 -8.25 1.88
N GLY A 231 -22.87 -9.22 1.09
CA GLY A 231 -22.92 -10.63 1.48
C GLY A 231 -21.81 -11.51 0.91
N ARG A 232 -21.09 -11.05 -0.13
CA ARG A 232 -20.11 -11.89 -0.85
C ARG A 232 -18.77 -11.22 -1.10
N VAL A 233 -17.76 -12.07 -1.18
CA VAL A 233 -16.35 -11.74 -1.43
C VAL A 233 -15.94 -12.29 -2.78
N THR A 234 -15.23 -11.51 -3.58
CA THR A 234 -14.62 -11.99 -4.82
C THR A 234 -13.23 -12.54 -4.50
N VAL A 235 -12.99 -13.82 -4.80
CA VAL A 235 -11.71 -14.49 -4.53
C VAL A 235 -11.14 -15.09 -5.82
N ALA A 236 -9.85 -14.89 -6.04
CA ALA A 236 -9.06 -15.55 -7.07
C ALA A 236 -8.38 -16.78 -6.48
N PHE A 237 -8.95 -17.97 -6.72
CA PHE A 237 -8.36 -19.23 -6.23
C PHE A 237 -7.19 -19.67 -7.13
N ALA A 238 -6.12 -20.14 -6.51
CA ALA A 238 -4.89 -20.58 -7.20
C ALA A 238 -5.12 -21.79 -8.11
N ARG A 239 -6.10 -22.64 -7.77
CA ARG A 239 -6.48 -23.81 -8.56
C ARG A 239 -8.00 -23.95 -8.62
N ARG A 240 -8.51 -24.21 -9.81
CA ARG A 240 -9.92 -24.57 -10.03
C ARG A 240 -10.01 -25.90 -10.76
N GLU A 241 -10.93 -26.75 -10.32
CA GLU A 241 -11.16 -28.07 -10.92
C GLU A 241 -11.93 -27.98 -12.25
N ASP A 242 -12.56 -26.83 -12.54
CA ASP A 242 -13.25 -26.56 -13.81
C ASP A 242 -12.34 -26.00 -14.92
N GLY A 243 -11.03 -25.86 -14.64
CA GLY A 243 -10.04 -25.33 -15.58
C GLY A 243 -10.19 -23.85 -15.93
N ARG A 244 -11.11 -23.12 -15.28
CA ARG A 244 -11.29 -21.68 -15.50
C ARG A 244 -10.30 -20.89 -14.65
N SER A 245 -9.95 -19.69 -15.10
CA SER A 245 -9.10 -18.74 -14.37
C SER A 245 -9.85 -17.55 -13.79
N ASN A 246 -11.18 -17.51 -13.95
CA ASN A 246 -12.00 -16.39 -13.48
C ASN A 246 -12.08 -16.39 -11.94
N ASN A 247 -12.36 -15.22 -11.37
CA ASN A 247 -12.65 -15.08 -9.95
C ASN A 247 -13.97 -15.76 -9.57
N LEU A 248 -14.14 -16.11 -8.30
CA LEU A 248 -15.35 -16.72 -7.75
C LEU A 248 -15.92 -15.84 -6.63
N ASN A 249 -17.23 -15.56 -6.68
CA ASN A 249 -17.94 -14.84 -5.63
C ASN A 249 -18.42 -15.84 -4.56
N VAL A 250 -17.84 -15.79 -3.38
CA VAL A 250 -18.08 -16.72 -2.27
C VAL A 250 -18.71 -15.99 -1.09
N VAL A 251 -19.45 -16.70 -0.23
CA VAL A 251 -19.87 -16.13 1.06
C VAL A 251 -18.71 -16.21 2.07
N PRO A 252 -18.64 -15.33 3.09
CA PRO A 252 -17.57 -15.39 4.10
C PRO A 252 -17.38 -16.77 4.72
N ALA A 253 -18.46 -17.52 5.01
CA ALA A 253 -18.38 -18.87 5.58
C ALA A 253 -17.84 -19.95 4.62
N GLU A 254 -17.63 -19.64 3.34
CA GLU A 254 -17.02 -20.54 2.35
C GLU A 254 -15.50 -20.43 2.30
N ILE A 255 -14.94 -19.41 2.93
CA ILE A 255 -13.51 -19.16 3.02
C ILE A 255 -13.11 -18.98 4.47
N GLN A 256 -11.83 -19.14 4.75
CA GLN A 256 -11.25 -18.89 6.06
C GLN A 256 -9.94 -18.14 5.89
N HIS A 257 -9.60 -17.33 6.89
CA HIS A 257 -8.29 -16.70 6.97
C HIS A 257 -7.20 -17.78 6.90
N MET A 258 -6.09 -17.49 6.23
CA MET A 258 -4.94 -18.38 6.32
C MET A 258 -4.52 -18.44 7.80
N PRO A 259 -4.46 -19.64 8.42
CA PRO A 259 -3.92 -19.75 9.77
C PRO A 259 -2.47 -19.25 9.73
N CYS A 260 -2.12 -18.33 10.63
CA CYS A 260 -0.71 -18.03 10.81
C CYS A 260 -0.08 -19.20 11.59
N THR A 261 1.19 -19.42 11.35
CA THR A 261 2.01 -20.34 12.14
C THR A 261 1.95 -19.97 13.63
N GLY A 262 2.03 -20.98 14.50
CA GLY A 262 1.89 -20.80 15.95
C GLY A 262 0.46 -20.57 16.44
N GLY A 263 -0.57 -20.76 15.60
CA GLY A 263 -1.97 -20.59 15.98
C GLY A 263 -2.42 -19.12 16.04
N LEU A 264 -1.57 -18.19 15.61
CA LEU A 264 -1.89 -16.78 15.51
C LEU A 264 -2.87 -16.53 14.36
N VAL A 265 -3.72 -15.52 14.50
CA VAL A 265 -4.62 -15.05 13.44
C VAL A 265 -4.44 -13.55 13.19
N PRO A 266 -4.63 -13.08 11.94
CA PRO A 266 -4.67 -11.63 11.67
C PRO A 266 -5.63 -10.91 12.63
N GLY A 267 -5.12 -9.88 13.31
CA GLY A 267 -5.85 -9.11 14.31
C GLY A 267 -5.47 -9.44 15.77
N ASP A 268 -4.78 -10.56 16.02
CA ASP A 268 -4.31 -10.88 17.37
C ASP A 268 -3.36 -9.81 17.90
N ARG A 269 -3.57 -9.39 19.15
CA ARG A 269 -2.63 -8.54 19.89
C ARG A 269 -1.53 -9.42 20.45
N VAL A 270 -0.28 -9.04 20.19
CA VAL A 270 0.90 -9.77 20.62
C VAL A 270 1.88 -8.83 21.30
N ALA A 271 2.72 -9.35 22.18
CA ALA A 271 3.88 -8.65 22.72
C ALA A 271 5.15 -9.38 22.32
N ALA A 272 6.21 -8.64 21.98
CA ALA A 272 7.52 -9.22 21.70
C ALA A 272 8.12 -9.86 22.97
N LEU A 273 8.46 -11.16 22.92
CA LEU A 273 9.06 -11.87 24.06
C LEU A 273 10.54 -11.56 24.28
N ARG A 274 11.20 -11.05 23.23
CA ARG A 274 12.60 -10.60 23.24
C ARG A 274 12.73 -9.33 22.39
N GLN A 275 13.90 -8.70 22.41
CA GLN A 275 14.19 -7.56 21.54
C GLN A 275 14.28 -8.03 20.08
N LEU A 276 13.52 -7.37 19.19
CA LEU A 276 13.37 -7.70 17.78
C LEU A 276 13.87 -6.55 16.91
N LEU A 277 15.12 -6.60 16.41
CA LEU A 277 15.73 -5.51 15.63
C LEU A 277 15.58 -4.15 16.36
N VAL A 278 14.61 -3.33 15.91
CA VAL A 278 14.29 -2.00 16.43
C VAL A 278 13.14 -1.98 17.45
N VAL A 279 12.50 -3.12 17.69
CA VAL A 279 11.34 -3.27 18.58
C VAL A 279 11.80 -3.83 19.94
N PRO A 280 11.70 -3.07 21.04
CA PRO A 280 12.05 -3.54 22.38
C PRO A 280 11.25 -4.78 22.82
N LYS A 281 11.82 -5.53 23.78
CA LYS A 281 11.09 -6.60 24.47
C LYS A 281 9.85 -6.02 25.17
N GLY A 282 8.72 -6.69 25.05
CA GLY A 282 7.45 -6.27 25.64
C GLY A 282 6.63 -5.31 24.77
N SER A 283 7.20 -4.78 23.68
CA SER A 283 6.45 -3.92 22.75
C SER A 283 5.25 -4.66 22.17
N GLN A 284 4.10 -3.97 22.18
CA GLN A 284 2.85 -4.51 21.69
C GLN A 284 2.72 -4.31 20.18
N GLY A 285 2.10 -5.28 19.51
CA GLY A 285 1.81 -5.21 18.09
C GLY A 285 0.53 -5.96 17.74
N VAL A 286 0.11 -5.82 16.49
CA VAL A 286 -1.04 -6.51 15.92
C VAL A 286 -0.56 -7.39 14.78
N VAL A 287 -0.94 -8.68 14.83
CA VAL A 287 -0.67 -9.63 13.76
C VAL A 287 -1.38 -9.15 12.49
N VAL A 288 -0.60 -8.84 11.45
CA VAL A 288 -1.13 -8.43 10.14
C VAL A 288 -1.53 -9.65 9.33
N GLY A 289 -0.75 -10.73 9.43
CA GLY A 289 -0.99 -12.01 8.77
C GLY A 289 0.31 -12.81 8.58
N PRO A 290 0.29 -13.87 7.76
CA PRO A 290 1.48 -14.65 7.45
C PRO A 290 2.53 -13.78 6.72
N SER A 291 3.82 -13.99 7.01
CA SER A 291 4.92 -13.24 6.37
C SER A 291 4.95 -13.46 4.86
N CYS A 292 4.87 -14.72 4.44
CA CYS A 292 4.67 -15.12 3.05
C CYS A 292 4.15 -16.57 3.02
N SER A 293 3.72 -17.05 1.85
CA SER A 293 3.17 -18.41 1.68
C SER A 293 4.13 -19.57 2.03
N GLN A 294 5.42 -19.30 2.19
CA GLN A 294 6.46 -20.30 2.45
C GLN A 294 7.19 -20.09 3.79
N SER A 295 6.86 -19.04 4.53
CA SER A 295 7.56 -18.68 5.77
C SER A 295 6.79 -19.14 7.00
N SER A 296 7.51 -19.63 8.01
CA SER A 296 6.98 -19.87 9.35
C SER A 296 6.76 -18.58 10.13
N ARG A 297 7.19 -17.43 9.60
CA ARG A 297 7.07 -16.14 10.26
C ARG A 297 5.72 -15.49 10.07
N VAL A 298 5.38 -14.64 11.01
CA VAL A 298 4.18 -13.83 11.01
C VAL A 298 4.56 -12.37 10.84
N ALA A 299 3.87 -11.65 9.96
CA ALA A 299 3.99 -10.21 9.84
C ALA A 299 3.24 -9.55 11.00
N VAL A 300 3.95 -8.82 11.85
CA VAL A 300 3.40 -8.11 13.00
C VAL A 300 3.70 -6.62 12.84
N ARG A 301 2.68 -5.79 13.03
CA ARG A 301 2.82 -4.34 13.08
C ARG A 301 2.94 -3.91 14.53
N PHE A 302 4.10 -3.39 14.90
CA PHE A 302 4.33 -2.83 16.22
C PHE A 302 4.04 -1.34 16.18
N SER A 303 3.20 -0.89 17.11
CA SER A 303 3.00 0.54 17.32
C SER A 303 4.28 1.09 17.94
N SER A 304 4.85 2.15 17.36
CA SER A 304 5.98 2.82 18.00
C SER A 304 5.51 3.33 19.36
N LEU A 305 6.02 2.74 20.45
CA LEU A 305 5.73 3.25 21.79
C LEU A 305 6.35 4.65 21.85
N GLU A 306 5.51 5.67 21.86
CA GLU A 306 5.94 7.05 22.02
C GLU A 306 6.76 7.14 23.31
N SER A 307 8.07 7.36 23.18
CA SER A 307 8.93 7.67 24.30
C SER A 307 8.58 9.07 24.81
N SER A 308 7.51 9.16 25.58
CA SER A 308 7.18 10.23 26.55
C SER A 308 7.46 11.69 26.16
N GLY A 309 7.31 12.10 24.90
CA GLY A 309 7.53 13.50 24.52
C GLY A 309 6.96 13.89 23.16
N ASP A 310 5.73 14.40 23.17
CA ASP A 310 5.03 15.34 22.27
C ASP A 310 5.32 15.36 20.75
N LYS A 311 5.97 14.35 20.18
CA LYS A 311 6.16 14.22 18.74
C LYS A 311 5.14 13.22 18.20
N GLU A 312 3.95 13.74 17.89
CA GLU A 312 2.94 13.03 17.12
C GLU A 312 3.54 12.50 15.81
N GLY A 313 3.64 11.18 15.68
CA GLY A 313 3.96 10.53 14.41
C GLY A 313 5.08 9.49 14.43
N GLY A 314 5.13 8.61 15.44
CA GLY A 314 5.96 7.40 15.34
C GLY A 314 5.50 6.54 14.16
N GLU A 315 6.40 6.21 13.22
CA GLU A 315 6.09 5.32 12.11
C GLU A 315 5.86 3.88 12.63
N ASP A 316 4.72 3.29 12.26
CA ASP A 316 4.45 1.88 12.53
C ASP A 316 5.49 0.98 11.83
N VAL A 317 6.15 0.10 12.59
CA VAL A 317 7.13 -0.85 12.04
C VAL A 317 6.47 -2.21 11.84
N VAL A 318 6.52 -2.72 10.61
CA VAL A 318 6.08 -4.10 10.29
C VAL A 318 7.29 -5.02 10.24
N LEU A 319 7.35 -5.99 11.16
CA LEU A 319 8.40 -7.00 11.21
C LEU A 319 7.86 -8.39 10.89
N HIS A 320 8.72 -9.24 10.33
CA HIS A 320 8.44 -10.67 10.14
C HIS A 320 9.11 -11.46 11.27
N VAL A 321 8.28 -11.97 12.18
CA VAL A 321 8.70 -12.50 13.48
C VAL A 321 8.35 -13.97 13.58
N GLU A 322 9.20 -14.79 14.19
CA GLU A 322 8.83 -16.18 14.49
C GLU A 322 7.72 -16.21 15.55
N PRO A 323 6.71 -17.08 15.45
CA PRO A 323 5.62 -17.13 16.42
C PRO A 323 6.08 -17.36 17.86
N GLU A 324 7.19 -18.08 18.06
CA GLU A 324 7.80 -18.35 19.37
C GLU A 324 8.38 -17.10 20.05
N ASP A 325 8.62 -16.03 19.28
CA ASP A 325 9.08 -14.74 19.79
C ASP A 325 7.92 -13.81 20.18
N LEU A 326 6.68 -14.29 20.09
CA LEU A 326 5.47 -13.53 20.34
C LEU A 326 4.68 -14.15 21.48
N LYS A 327 4.21 -13.30 22.40
CA LYS A 327 3.23 -13.66 23.42
C LYS A 327 1.87 -13.12 23.02
N VAL A 328 0.88 -13.99 22.83
CA VAL A 328 -0.51 -13.55 22.61
C VAL A 328 -0.99 -12.85 23.86
N LEU A 329 -1.40 -11.60 23.70
CA LEU A 329 -2.10 -10.86 24.73
C LEU A 329 -3.56 -11.29 24.62
N SER A 330 -4.01 -12.13 25.55
CA SER A 330 -5.43 -12.40 25.69
C SER A 330 -6.16 -11.07 25.78
N ALA A 331 -7.27 -10.92 25.06
CA ALA A 331 -8.18 -9.80 25.24
C ALA A 331 -8.77 -9.89 26.66
N VAL A 332 -7.98 -9.49 27.65
CA VAL A 332 -8.49 -9.16 28.96
C VAL A 332 -9.36 -7.95 28.66
N ALA A 333 -10.68 -8.14 28.75
CA ALA A 333 -11.61 -7.02 28.76
C ALA A 333 -11.01 -6.00 29.75
N GLU A 334 -10.78 -4.77 29.29
CA GLU A 334 -10.20 -3.69 30.08
C GLU A 334 -11.18 -3.31 31.21
N ASP A 335 -11.31 -4.19 32.20
CA ASP A 335 -11.77 -3.91 33.54
C ASP A 335 -10.51 -4.01 34.41
N VAL A 336 -9.67 -2.96 34.39
CA VAL A 336 -8.54 -2.86 35.31
C VAL A 336 -8.57 -1.51 35.99
N ASP A 337 -9.06 -1.58 37.23
CA ASP A 337 -8.78 -0.66 38.32
C ASP A 337 -7.26 -0.45 38.47
N ASP A 338 -6.91 0.81 38.73
CA ASP A 338 -5.60 1.29 39.15
C ASP A 338 -5.00 0.47 40.30
N ALA A 339 -4.04 -0.39 40.02
CA ALA A 339 -2.94 -0.71 40.94
C ALA A 339 -1.96 -1.68 40.28
N LEU A 340 -0.80 -1.16 39.87
CA LEU A 340 0.54 -1.70 40.09
C LEU A 340 1.49 -1.05 39.08
N GLN A 341 2.15 0.02 39.54
CA GLN A 341 3.33 0.55 38.87
C GLN A 341 4.47 -0.46 39.07
N PRO A 342 5.16 -0.91 38.01
CA PRO A 342 6.41 -1.63 38.16
C PRO A 342 7.51 -0.65 38.59
N ASP A 343 8.32 -1.07 39.55
CA ASP A 343 9.49 -0.35 40.04
C ASP A 343 10.41 0.00 38.86
N LYS A 344 10.68 1.30 38.69
CA LYS A 344 11.71 1.81 37.78
C LYS A 344 13.08 1.45 38.34
N GLU A 345 13.72 0.44 37.77
CA GLU A 345 15.17 0.31 37.84
C GLU A 345 15.76 1.29 36.81
N ASP A 346 16.39 2.36 37.32
CA ASP A 346 17.16 3.34 36.54
C ASP A 346 18.45 2.68 36.04
N ASP A 347 18.36 1.92 34.95
CA ASP A 347 19.51 1.59 34.12
C ASP A 347 19.76 2.76 33.16
N THR A 348 20.41 3.82 33.64
CA THR A 348 21.07 4.77 32.75
C THR A 348 22.24 4.06 32.09
N GLU A 349 21.96 3.37 30.99
CA GLU A 349 22.99 2.98 30.04
C GLU A 349 23.70 4.26 29.56
N ASP A 350 24.98 4.35 29.93
CA ASP A 350 25.91 5.43 29.61
C ASP A 350 26.02 5.56 28.09
N SER A 351 25.12 6.36 27.51
CA SER A 351 25.20 6.77 26.11
C SER A 351 26.45 7.60 25.97
N GLY A 352 27.54 6.94 25.59
CA GLY A 352 28.85 7.54 25.40
C GLY A 352 28.78 8.79 24.52
N PRO A 353 29.82 9.64 24.57
CA PRO A 353 29.82 10.94 23.90
C PRO A 353 29.47 10.80 22.41
N ALA A 354 28.66 11.74 21.91
CA ALA A 354 28.25 11.78 20.51
C ALA A 354 29.47 11.74 19.58
N LEU A 355 29.40 10.90 18.55
CA LEU A 355 30.43 10.74 17.53
C LEU A 355 30.38 11.92 16.54
N ALA A 356 31.46 12.08 15.78
CA ALA A 356 31.54 13.12 14.75
C ALA A 356 30.36 13.01 13.76
N GLY A 357 29.68 14.14 13.53
CA GLY A 357 28.45 14.19 12.72
C GLY A 357 27.15 14.02 13.52
N GLY A 358 27.21 13.92 14.84
CA GLY A 358 26.03 13.86 15.72
C GLY A 358 25.41 12.47 15.86
N TYR A 359 26.15 11.42 15.49
CA TYR A 359 25.70 10.03 15.58
C TYR A 359 26.09 9.39 16.91
N TYR A 360 25.33 8.41 17.36
CA TYR A 360 25.63 7.57 18.51
C TYR A 360 25.96 6.13 18.06
N ARG A 361 26.69 5.41 18.91
CA ARG A 361 26.90 3.97 18.70
C ARG A 361 25.54 3.26 18.71
N GLY A 362 25.25 2.49 17.67
CA GLY A 362 23.94 1.86 17.49
C GLY A 362 23.01 2.58 16.50
N ASP A 363 23.33 3.81 16.09
CA ASP A 363 22.50 4.53 15.11
C ASP A 363 22.45 3.80 13.76
N ALA A 364 21.26 3.75 13.19
CA ALA A 364 21.03 3.25 11.84
C ALA A 364 21.43 4.33 10.82
N VAL A 365 22.29 3.96 9.87
CA VAL A 365 22.77 4.86 8.81
C VAL A 365 22.56 4.22 7.44
N ALA A 366 22.25 5.02 6.43
CA ALA A 366 22.10 4.55 5.04
C ALA A 366 23.22 5.13 4.17
N ALA A 367 23.83 4.29 3.32
CA ALA A 367 24.79 4.76 2.34
C ALA A 367 24.09 5.65 1.29
N THR A 368 24.41 6.93 1.19
CA THR A 368 23.76 7.83 0.22
C THR A 368 24.25 7.66 -1.21
N ARG A 369 25.28 6.83 -1.43
CA ARG A 369 25.90 6.53 -2.73
C ARG A 369 26.61 5.17 -2.68
N ASP A 370 26.95 4.62 -3.84
CA ASP A 370 27.79 3.43 -3.94
C ASP A 370 29.18 3.71 -3.34
N LEU A 371 29.57 2.90 -2.37
CA LEU A 371 30.90 2.91 -1.76
C LEU A 371 31.80 1.94 -2.51
N ARG A 372 32.96 2.42 -2.96
CA ARG A 372 33.90 1.66 -3.79
C ARG A 372 35.26 1.52 -3.12
N VAL A 373 35.84 0.33 -3.20
CA VAL A 373 37.20 -0.02 -2.74
C VAL A 373 37.99 -0.59 -3.90
N GLY A 374 39.15 -0.01 -4.20
CA GLY A 374 39.97 -0.43 -5.35
C GLY A 374 39.19 -0.45 -6.67
N GLY A 375 38.24 0.48 -6.85
CA GLY A 375 37.38 0.57 -8.02
C GLY A 375 36.15 -0.36 -8.03
N LYS A 376 36.00 -1.26 -7.04
CA LYS A 376 34.87 -2.20 -6.93
C LYS A 376 33.84 -1.69 -5.92
N ILE A 377 32.55 -1.79 -6.23
CA ILE A 377 31.48 -1.42 -5.29
C ILE A 377 31.36 -2.48 -4.21
N VAL A 378 31.50 -2.07 -2.94
CA VAL A 378 31.39 -2.96 -1.77
C VAL A 378 30.09 -2.75 -0.98
N VAL A 379 29.55 -1.53 -1.00
CA VAL A 379 28.24 -1.21 -0.42
C VAL A 379 27.50 -0.36 -1.44
N ARG A 380 26.29 -0.77 -1.81
CA ARG A 380 25.47 0.02 -2.74
C ARG A 380 24.78 1.17 -2.03
N ALA A 381 24.42 2.20 -2.78
CA ALA A 381 23.52 3.22 -2.30
C ALA A 381 22.25 2.61 -1.68
N ASN A 382 21.75 3.24 -0.62
CA ASN A 382 20.58 2.89 0.19
C ASN A 382 20.68 1.58 0.99
N ILE A 383 21.88 1.02 1.16
CA ILE A 383 22.09 -0.07 2.11
C ILE A 383 22.21 0.50 3.53
N LEU A 384 21.45 -0.08 4.47
CA LEU A 384 21.44 0.27 5.88
C LEU A 384 22.61 -0.40 6.63
N GLY A 385 23.18 0.29 7.60
CA GLY A 385 24.22 -0.20 8.51
C GLY A 385 24.07 0.41 9.90
N THR A 386 24.98 0.03 10.82
CA THR A 386 24.96 0.47 12.22
C THR A 386 26.31 1.05 12.62
N VAL A 387 26.29 2.18 13.35
CA VAL A 387 27.51 2.84 13.84
C VAL A 387 28.10 2.05 15.02
N VAL A 388 29.39 1.67 14.96
CA VAL A 388 30.00 0.74 15.92
C VAL A 388 31.17 1.28 16.75
N GLY A 389 31.67 2.50 16.53
CA GLY A 389 32.78 3.06 17.32
C GLY A 389 33.18 4.52 17.01
N GLU A 390 34.17 5.03 17.74
CA GLU A 390 34.66 6.41 17.70
C GLU A 390 35.33 6.77 16.36
N ILE A 391 35.03 7.96 15.84
CA ILE A 391 35.58 8.49 14.59
C ILE A 391 36.75 9.42 14.95
N ARG A 392 38.00 8.96 14.79
CA ARG A 392 39.19 9.78 15.12
C ARG A 392 39.71 10.54 13.90
N ARG A 393 40.18 11.77 14.14
CA ARG A 393 40.86 12.63 13.15
C ARG A 393 42.36 12.36 13.22
N VAL A 394 42.98 11.97 12.10
CA VAL A 394 44.43 11.71 12.01
C VAL A 394 45.08 12.81 11.19
N GLU A 395 46.18 13.37 11.68
CA GLU A 395 46.94 14.41 10.96
C GLU A 395 47.69 13.84 9.75
N SER A 396 47.70 14.58 8.65
CA SER A 396 48.14 14.12 7.32
C SER A 396 49.57 13.58 7.23
N THR A 397 50.47 13.97 8.14
CA THR A 397 51.88 13.60 8.10
C THR A 397 52.17 12.16 8.56
N SER A 398 51.28 11.56 9.36
CA SER A 398 51.45 10.17 9.82
C SER A 398 51.01 9.12 8.78
N ALA A 399 50.26 9.53 7.76
CA ALA A 399 49.77 8.63 6.70
C ALA A 399 50.85 8.26 5.67
N GLU A 400 51.86 9.12 5.47
CA GLU A 400 52.93 8.87 4.50
C GLU A 400 54.05 7.96 5.04
N GLN A 401 54.14 7.76 6.36
CA GLN A 401 55.22 6.98 6.99
C GLN A 401 54.86 5.51 7.30
N GLY A 402 53.66 5.04 6.96
CA GLY A 402 53.27 3.64 7.16
C GLY A 402 53.05 3.23 8.63
N GLU A 403 52.93 4.18 9.55
CA GLU A 403 52.68 3.94 10.99
C GLU A 403 51.28 3.38 11.28
N ILE A 404 50.37 3.43 10.30
CA ILE A 404 48.98 2.95 10.40
C ILE A 404 48.92 1.42 10.67
N CYS A 405 49.99 0.67 10.40
CA CYS A 405 50.05 -0.76 10.69
C CYS A 405 50.43 -1.08 12.15
N ALA A 406 51.11 -0.18 12.88
CA ALA A 406 51.68 -0.50 14.19
C ALA A 406 50.73 -0.21 15.37
N ILE A 407 49.94 0.86 15.29
CA ILE A 407 49.05 1.28 16.39
C ILE A 407 47.83 0.34 16.50
N CYS A 408 47.31 -0.14 15.36
CA CYS A 408 46.16 -1.04 15.35
C CYS A 408 46.52 -2.48 15.75
N LEU A 409 47.76 -2.95 15.52
CA LEU A 409 48.19 -4.29 15.92
C LEU A 409 48.57 -4.36 17.41
N ALA A 410 49.13 -3.30 17.99
CA ALA A 410 49.54 -3.30 19.40
C ALA A 410 48.36 -3.30 20.39
N GLU A 411 47.20 -2.73 20.02
CA GLU A 411 45.98 -2.80 20.83
C GLU A 411 45.17 -4.09 20.60
N LEU A 412 45.42 -4.83 19.50
CA LEU A 412 44.72 -6.09 19.18
C LEU A 412 45.44 -7.34 19.71
N ASP A 413 46.77 -7.31 19.90
CA ASP A 413 47.51 -8.41 20.53
C ASP A 413 47.28 -8.50 22.05
N ALA A 414 46.76 -7.44 22.70
CA ALA A 414 46.43 -7.46 24.13
C ALA A 414 45.17 -8.28 24.46
N ASP A 415 44.28 -8.51 23.48
CA ASP A 415 43.00 -9.20 23.66
C ASP A 415 43.00 -10.64 23.10
N ALA A 416 44.11 -11.10 22.50
CA ALA A 416 44.19 -12.38 21.80
C ALA A 416 44.93 -13.50 22.55
N GLU A 417 45.52 -13.23 23.72
CA GLU A 417 46.15 -14.26 24.58
C GLU A 417 45.15 -14.87 25.59
N GLU A 418 44.04 -15.43 25.12
CA GLU A 418 43.35 -16.49 25.86
C GLU A 418 42.51 -17.32 24.88
N ASP A 419 42.65 -18.65 24.95
CA ASP A 419 41.94 -19.65 24.15
C ASP A 419 42.30 -19.79 22.65
N THR A 420 43.34 -20.60 22.37
CA THR A 420 43.20 -21.66 21.34
C THR A 420 44.11 -22.85 21.63
N GLY A 421 43.56 -23.87 22.32
CA GLY A 421 44.09 -25.22 22.30
C GLY A 421 43.73 -25.92 20.98
N VAL A 422 44.71 -26.12 20.10
CA VAL A 422 44.53 -26.78 18.79
C VAL A 422 44.57 -28.30 18.94
N VAL A 423 43.46 -28.97 18.61
CA VAL A 423 43.41 -30.42 18.35
C VAL A 423 43.30 -30.65 16.85
N VAL A 424 44.24 -31.40 16.29
CA VAL A 424 44.32 -31.76 14.86
C VAL A 424 43.58 -33.09 14.62
N PRO A 425 42.61 -33.17 13.69
CA PRO A 425 42.16 -34.44 13.15
C PRO A 425 42.72 -34.73 11.75
N GLN A 426 43.01 -36.02 11.52
CA GLN A 426 43.43 -36.61 10.26
C GLN A 426 42.24 -36.87 9.31
N PRO A 427 42.49 -37.09 8.00
CA PRO A 427 41.45 -37.04 6.98
C PRO A 427 40.82 -38.42 6.72
N SER A 428 39.49 -38.47 6.65
CA SER A 428 38.79 -39.48 5.85
C SER A 428 37.37 -39.04 5.48
N ASP A 429 37.09 -39.22 4.20
CA ASP A 429 35.81 -39.40 3.51
C ASP A 429 34.84 -38.22 3.29
N THR A 430 34.54 -38.07 2.00
CA THR A 430 33.73 -37.07 1.32
C THR A 430 32.24 -37.22 1.65
N HIS A 431 31.67 -36.19 2.29
CA HIS A 431 30.27 -35.83 2.17
C HIS A 431 30.18 -34.32 1.88
N ASP A 432 29.46 -33.95 0.82
CA ASP A 432 29.16 -32.57 0.48
C ASP A 432 28.28 -31.96 1.58
N VAL A 433 28.90 -31.17 2.46
CA VAL A 433 28.24 -30.30 3.43
C VAL A 433 28.36 -28.88 2.88
N GLU A 434 27.23 -28.26 2.54
CA GLU A 434 27.18 -26.81 2.29
C GLU A 434 27.53 -26.08 3.59
N HIS A 435 28.77 -25.62 3.71
CA HIS A 435 29.18 -24.73 4.78
C HIS A 435 28.80 -23.29 4.43
N ASN A 436 27.82 -22.74 5.15
CA ASN A 436 27.66 -21.29 5.23
C ASN A 436 28.84 -20.73 6.03
N SER A 437 29.79 -20.11 5.33
CA SER A 437 30.88 -19.37 5.96
C SER A 437 30.40 -17.95 6.31
N TYR A 438 30.46 -17.61 7.59
CA TYR A 438 30.23 -16.26 8.09
C TYR A 438 31.57 -15.52 8.16
N GLY A 439 31.68 -14.40 7.46
CA GLY A 439 32.83 -13.51 7.53
C GLY A 439 32.50 -12.24 8.31
N THR A 440 33.37 -11.84 9.23
CA THR A 440 33.36 -10.50 9.82
C THR A 440 34.56 -9.74 9.25
N PHE A 441 34.37 -8.50 8.81
CA PHE A 441 35.48 -7.65 8.38
C PHE A 441 35.43 -6.28 9.07
N TYR A 442 36.61 -5.67 9.19
CA TYR A 442 36.84 -4.34 9.76
C TYR A 442 37.68 -3.54 8.76
N GLU A 443 37.30 -2.30 8.46
CA GLU A 443 38.04 -1.47 7.49
C GLU A 443 37.97 0.03 7.87
N ALA A 444 39.02 0.78 7.50
CA ALA A 444 39.20 2.21 7.81
C ALA A 444 39.42 3.05 6.53
N TRP A 445 38.96 4.31 6.50
CA TRP A 445 38.94 5.17 5.29
C TRP A 445 39.33 6.64 5.51
N LEU A 446 39.83 7.29 4.43
CA LEU A 446 40.22 8.71 4.32
C LEU A 446 39.41 9.44 3.21
N SER A 447 39.11 10.74 3.40
CA SER A 447 38.38 11.60 2.43
C SER A 447 39.31 12.63 1.76
N PRO A 448 39.14 13.00 0.46
CA PRO A 448 40.08 13.88 -0.26
C PRO A 448 39.76 15.38 -0.22
N GLN A 449 38.67 15.82 0.42
CA GLN A 449 38.26 17.23 0.43
C GLN A 449 37.80 17.64 1.83
N ASP A 450 38.61 18.49 2.44
CA ASP A 450 38.47 19.20 3.72
C ASP A 450 38.22 18.34 4.98
N ASP A 451 39.23 18.36 5.87
CA ASP A 451 39.32 17.80 7.23
C ASP A 451 39.01 16.30 7.43
N LEU A 452 40.07 15.55 7.77
CA LEU A 452 40.16 14.09 7.87
C LEU A 452 39.36 13.50 9.04
N LEU A 453 38.46 12.56 8.75
CA LEU A 453 37.77 11.70 9.74
C LEU A 453 37.86 10.23 9.32
N LEU A 454 38.27 9.36 10.24
CA LEU A 454 38.43 7.91 10.07
C LEU A 454 37.16 7.17 10.51
N TYR A 455 36.53 6.37 9.64
CA TYR A 455 35.36 5.56 9.99
C TYR A 455 35.72 4.07 10.08
N VAL A 456 35.27 3.39 11.13
CA VAL A 456 35.37 1.91 11.26
C VAL A 456 33.97 1.31 11.17
N PHE A 457 33.76 0.43 10.19
CA PHE A 457 32.50 -0.30 10.01
C PHE A 457 32.68 -1.78 10.35
N LYS A 458 31.68 -2.37 11.02
CA LYS A 458 31.56 -3.82 11.22
C LYS A 458 30.39 -4.32 10.39
N GLY A 459 30.69 -5.04 9.32
CA GLY A 459 29.68 -5.69 8.47
C GLY A 459 29.69 -7.21 8.68
N THR A 460 28.49 -7.80 8.70
CA THR A 460 28.31 -9.24 8.54
C THR A 460 27.67 -9.51 7.18
N TYR A 461 28.18 -10.49 6.45
CA TYR A 461 27.58 -10.93 5.19
C TYR A 461 27.40 -12.45 5.17
N THR A 462 26.41 -12.89 4.40
CA THR A 462 26.13 -14.31 4.12
C THR A 462 26.34 -14.55 2.62
N PHE A 463 27.15 -15.55 2.28
CA PHE A 463 27.40 -15.95 0.90
C PHE A 463 26.46 -17.11 0.56
N ASN A 464 25.49 -16.89 -0.34
CA ASN A 464 24.75 -18.00 -0.95
C ASN A 464 25.47 -18.40 -2.24
N GLY A 465 26.07 -19.58 -2.24
CA GLY A 465 26.78 -20.13 -3.39
C GLY A 465 25.86 -20.23 -4.61
N CYS A 466 26.21 -19.51 -5.68
CA CYS A 466 25.55 -19.65 -6.98
C CYS A 466 26.54 -20.30 -7.94
N GLN A 467 26.14 -21.46 -8.46
CA GLN A 467 26.94 -22.28 -9.38
C GLN A 467 27.39 -21.51 -10.62
N GLU A 468 28.66 -21.67 -10.95
CA GLU A 468 29.29 -21.27 -12.19
C GLU A 468 28.71 -22.11 -13.36
N LYS A 469 27.77 -21.54 -14.13
CA LYS A 469 27.50 -22.01 -15.50
C LYS A 469 28.34 -21.21 -16.47
N ARG A 470 29.42 -21.82 -16.96
CA ARG A 470 30.21 -21.33 -18.10
C ARG A 470 29.35 -21.31 -19.36
N PHE A 471 29.41 -20.19 -20.09
CA PHE A 471 29.24 -20.14 -21.55
C PHE A 471 30.58 -19.73 -22.15
#